data_AF-A0A9Q3P7M1-F1
#
_entry.id   AF-A0A9Q3P7M1-F1
#
_cell.length_a   1.000
_cell.length_b   1.000
_cell.length_c   1.000
_cell.angle_alpha   90.00
_cell.angle_beta   90.00
_cell.angle_gamma   90.00
#
_symmetry.space_group_name_H-M   'P 1'
#
loop_
_entity.id
_entity.type
_entity.pdbx_description
1 polymer ?
#
loop_
_entity_poly.entity_id
_entity_poly.type
_entity_poly.pdbx_seq_one_letter_code
_entity_poly.pdbx_strand_id
1 'polypeptide(L)'
;MSLLTSYSFKQTGVGPQLNWNTARVIGLFLWLNSKEDIQLHLETVAQSEYVGGDYYIKNGASDSKEHDPTSCSVFYMALGKKWLLLEPRWKTAAQKNAFALISRQRFCFAASFFLLADRLQDAVNVCAHQLDDWQLAVAITRAYEGDQGPVLKKLINEVVLSLCFSNGNQWLMSWCFHIIGKTKLANLAFIVGYNCFINEFRLVIYIFYQDFFDALFAKANLEFNPAKRIISRIGPLDFSLVVIYSSINSKSSSDVSWNQKRLLLF
;
A
#
# COMPACT_ATOMS: atom_id res chain seq x y z
N MET A 1 -7.08 12.74 -11.62
CA MET A 1 -5.88 11.94 -11.28
C MET A 1 -4.59 12.57 -11.80
N SER A 2 -4.44 12.81 -13.11
CA SER A 2 -3.21 13.36 -13.74
C SER A 2 -2.66 14.66 -13.12
N LEU A 3 -3.54 15.56 -12.66
CA LEU A 3 -3.14 16.81 -12.02
C LEU A 3 -2.54 16.62 -10.61
N LEU A 4 -3.02 15.64 -9.84
CA LEU A 4 -2.52 15.39 -8.49
C LEU A 4 -1.20 14.62 -8.51
N THR A 5 -1.04 13.69 -9.44
CA THR A 5 0.25 13.04 -9.70
C THR A 5 1.27 14.06 -10.19
N SER A 6 0.95 14.86 -11.23
CA SER A 6 1.88 15.90 -11.72
C SER A 6 2.23 16.97 -10.68
N TYR A 7 1.29 17.35 -9.80
CA TYR A 7 1.55 18.24 -8.67
C TYR A 7 2.48 17.59 -7.62
N SER A 8 2.25 16.32 -7.28
CA SER A 8 3.08 15.59 -6.32
C SER A 8 4.50 15.34 -6.83
N PHE A 9 4.67 15.10 -8.15
CA PHE A 9 5.98 15.04 -8.78
C PHE A 9 6.71 16.40 -8.71
N LYS A 10 6.02 17.51 -8.98
CA LYS A 10 6.61 18.85 -8.86
C LYS A 10 7.05 19.18 -7.43
N GLN A 11 6.32 18.70 -6.42
CA GLN A 11 6.63 18.93 -5.00
C GLN A 11 7.83 18.12 -4.49
N THR A 12 8.06 16.93 -5.03
CA THR A 12 9.11 16.02 -4.55
C THR A 12 10.49 16.34 -5.13
N GLY A 13 10.60 17.24 -6.11
CA GLY A 13 11.86 17.62 -6.75
C GLY A 13 12.50 16.50 -7.60
N VAL A 14 11.82 15.35 -7.70
CA VAL A 14 12.24 14.21 -8.52
C VAL A 14 11.75 14.44 -9.95
N GLY A 15 12.60 14.13 -10.93
CA GLY A 15 12.29 14.28 -12.36
C GLY A 15 11.03 13.50 -12.81
N PRO A 16 10.65 13.56 -14.10
CA PRO A 16 9.39 13.03 -14.61
C PRO A 16 9.22 11.50 -14.52
N GLN A 17 10.21 10.76 -13.99
CA GLN A 17 10.20 9.31 -13.90
C GLN A 17 9.63 8.85 -12.54
N LEU A 18 8.55 8.07 -12.60
CA LEU A 18 7.87 7.49 -11.44
C LEU A 18 8.61 6.23 -10.98
N ASN A 19 9.57 6.35 -10.07
CA ASN A 19 10.23 5.21 -9.42
C ASN A 19 9.44 4.73 -8.19
N TRP A 20 9.73 3.52 -7.69
CA TRP A 20 9.05 2.96 -6.52
C TRP A 20 9.21 3.86 -5.29
N ASN A 21 10.42 4.38 -5.05
CA ASN A 21 10.67 5.25 -3.91
C ASN A 21 9.80 6.52 -3.96
N THR A 22 9.66 7.14 -5.14
CA THR A 22 8.79 8.31 -5.34
C THR A 22 7.32 7.94 -5.12
N ALA A 23 6.88 6.80 -5.67
CA ALA A 23 5.52 6.30 -5.49
C ALA A 23 5.20 6.05 -4.00
N ARG A 24 6.15 5.49 -3.26
CA ARG A 24 6.07 5.20 -1.82
C ARG A 24 6.01 6.47 -0.97
N VAL A 25 6.84 7.47 -1.25
CA VAL A 25 6.80 8.75 -0.52
C VAL A 25 5.47 9.48 -0.72
N ILE A 26 4.93 9.44 -1.95
CA ILE A 26 3.61 10.01 -2.26
C ILE A 26 2.48 9.14 -1.69
N GLY A 27 2.75 7.86 -1.44
CA GLY A 27 1.74 6.85 -1.11
C GLY A 27 0.78 6.58 -2.26
N LEU A 28 1.24 6.69 -3.52
CA LEU A 28 0.43 6.61 -4.73
C LEU A 28 -0.62 5.49 -4.69
N PHE A 29 -0.19 4.28 -4.34
CA PHE A 29 -1.03 3.08 -4.33
C PHE A 29 -2.00 2.98 -3.15
N LEU A 30 -2.11 3.99 -2.28
CA LEU A 30 -3.09 4.02 -1.20
C LEU A 30 -4.40 4.71 -1.61
N TRP A 31 -4.36 5.66 -2.55
CA TRP A 31 -5.50 6.53 -2.88
C TRP A 31 -6.00 6.39 -4.32
N LEU A 32 -5.32 5.59 -5.16
CA LEU A 32 -5.94 5.08 -6.39
C LEU A 32 -7.17 4.25 -6.02
N ASN A 33 -8.26 4.32 -6.81
CA ASN A 33 -9.52 3.61 -6.52
C ASN A 33 -9.83 2.50 -7.53
N SER A 34 -9.32 2.63 -8.76
CA SER A 34 -9.52 1.65 -9.82
C SER A 34 -8.35 0.68 -9.83
N LYS A 35 -8.67 -0.62 -10.02
CA LYS A 35 -7.66 -1.66 -10.17
C LYS A 35 -6.85 -1.45 -11.44
N GLU A 36 -7.49 -1.00 -12.50
CA GLU A 36 -6.88 -0.69 -13.79
C GLU A 36 -5.85 0.45 -13.64
N ASP A 37 -6.21 1.53 -12.93
CA ASP A 37 -5.28 2.62 -12.63
C ASP A 37 -4.08 2.15 -11.81
N ILE A 38 -4.31 1.29 -10.82
CA ILE A 38 -3.25 0.71 -9.98
C ILE A 38 -2.29 -0.11 -10.85
N GLN A 39 -2.82 -0.98 -11.70
CA GLN A 39 -2.01 -1.83 -12.58
C GLN A 39 -1.19 -0.98 -13.58
N LEU A 40 -1.80 0.05 -14.18
CA LEU A 40 -1.11 0.94 -15.11
C LEU A 40 0.04 1.70 -14.44
N HIS A 41 -0.18 2.27 -13.26
CA HIS A 41 0.87 2.98 -12.53
C HIS A 41 1.94 2.02 -12.00
N LEU A 42 1.56 0.80 -11.58
CA LEU A 42 2.51 -0.22 -11.15
C LEU A 42 3.36 -0.72 -12.32
N GLU A 43 2.81 -0.82 -13.52
CA GLU A 43 3.58 -1.12 -14.74
C GLU A 43 4.56 0.00 -15.08
N THR A 44 4.14 1.25 -14.95
CA THR A 44 5.02 2.41 -15.15
C THR A 44 6.18 2.41 -14.15
N VAL A 45 5.91 2.05 -12.89
CA VAL A 45 6.95 1.86 -11.86
C VAL A 45 7.85 0.67 -12.22
N ALA A 46 7.29 -0.44 -12.69
CA ALA A 46 8.08 -1.60 -13.09
C ALA A 46 9.06 -1.27 -14.24
N GLN A 47 8.58 -0.49 -15.22
CA GLN A 47 9.39 -0.04 -16.35
C GLN A 47 10.49 0.94 -15.91
N SER A 48 10.19 1.88 -15.03
CA SER A 48 11.18 2.84 -14.53
C SER A 48 12.25 2.16 -13.68
N GLU A 49 11.87 1.20 -12.82
CA GLU A 49 12.81 0.40 -12.02
C GLU A 49 13.67 -0.50 -12.90
N TYR A 50 13.12 -1.04 -14.00
CA TYR A 50 13.91 -1.80 -14.96
C TYR A 50 14.95 -0.93 -15.69
N VAL A 51 14.56 0.27 -16.13
CA VAL A 51 15.45 1.20 -16.85
C VAL A 51 16.46 1.88 -15.91
N GLY A 52 16.09 2.10 -14.65
CA GLY A 52 16.92 2.73 -13.63
C GLY A 52 17.86 1.78 -12.89
N GLY A 53 17.69 0.46 -13.03
CA GLY A 53 18.52 -0.60 -12.45
C GLY A 53 19.88 -0.74 -13.11
N ASP A 54 20.64 0.36 -13.19
CA ASP A 54 21.98 0.37 -13.75
C ASP A 54 22.99 -0.20 -12.72
N TYR A 55 23.44 -1.44 -12.94
CA TYR A 55 24.64 -1.98 -12.29
C TYR A 55 25.82 -1.90 -13.26
N TYR A 56 26.88 -1.21 -12.87
CA TYR A 56 28.14 -1.20 -13.64
C TYR A 56 28.88 -2.53 -13.41
N ILE A 57 28.84 -3.43 -14.38
CA ILE A 57 29.76 -4.56 -14.42
C ILE A 57 31.12 -4.04 -14.90
N LYS A 58 32.08 -3.88 -13.97
CA LYS A 58 33.49 -3.61 -14.32
C LYS A 58 34.16 -4.88 -14.87
N ASN A 59 33.81 -5.28 -16.08
CA ASN A 59 34.59 -6.25 -16.85
C ASN A 59 35.32 -5.47 -17.93
N GLY A 60 36.65 -5.43 -17.84
CA GLY A 60 37.51 -4.52 -18.61
C GLY A 60 37.11 -4.34 -20.08
N ALA A 61 37.16 -3.07 -20.51
CA ALA A 61 37.20 -2.56 -21.89
C ALA A 61 35.93 -2.57 -22.75
N SER A 62 34.78 -3.05 -22.31
CA SER A 62 33.50 -2.78 -23.00
C SER A 62 32.34 -2.67 -22.01
N ASP A 63 31.85 -1.45 -21.78
CA ASP A 63 30.68 -1.17 -20.96
C ASP A 63 29.41 -1.71 -21.65
N SER A 64 29.09 -2.99 -21.43
CA SER A 64 27.78 -3.54 -21.80
C SER A 64 26.77 -3.19 -20.70
N LYS A 65 25.75 -2.39 -21.04
CA LYS A 65 24.67 -2.00 -20.14
C LYS A 65 23.70 -3.17 -19.90
N GLU A 66 24.03 -4.06 -18.97
CA GLU A 66 23.16 -5.17 -18.57
C GLU A 66 22.32 -4.77 -17.35
N HIS A 67 21.00 -4.97 -17.44
CA HIS A 67 20.05 -4.49 -16.44
C HIS A 67 19.80 -5.61 -15.43
N ASP A 68 19.81 -5.30 -14.13
CA ASP A 68 19.47 -6.29 -13.11
C ASP A 68 17.93 -6.47 -13.04
N PRO A 69 17.36 -7.62 -13.44
CA PRO A 69 15.92 -7.82 -13.43
C PRO A 69 15.35 -8.05 -12.02
N THR A 70 16.20 -8.06 -10.97
CA THR A 70 15.79 -8.34 -9.59
C THR A 70 14.65 -7.44 -9.10
N SER A 71 14.87 -6.13 -9.16
CA SER A 71 14.00 -5.12 -8.56
C SER A 71 12.67 -4.98 -9.28
N CYS A 72 12.67 -5.11 -10.61
CA CYS A 72 11.45 -4.98 -11.41
C CYS A 72 10.58 -6.24 -11.39
N SER A 73 11.15 -7.42 -11.11
CA SER A 73 10.45 -8.70 -11.21
C SER A 73 9.21 -8.77 -10.33
N VAL A 74 9.25 -8.22 -9.12
CA VAL A 74 8.14 -8.25 -8.16
C VAL A 74 6.91 -7.54 -8.74
N PHE A 75 7.12 -6.37 -9.35
CA PHE A 75 6.05 -5.57 -9.92
C PHE A 75 5.41 -6.25 -11.14
N TYR A 76 6.22 -6.78 -12.05
CA TYR A 76 5.70 -7.49 -13.22
C TYR A 76 4.95 -8.77 -12.83
N MET A 77 5.44 -9.52 -11.84
CA MET A 77 4.74 -10.71 -11.35
C MET A 77 3.43 -10.36 -10.63
N ALA A 78 3.34 -9.20 -9.98
CA ALA A 78 2.11 -8.71 -9.36
C ALA A 78 1.03 -8.33 -10.38
N LEU A 79 1.42 -7.84 -11.57
CA LEU A 79 0.49 -7.54 -12.66
C LEU A 79 -0.11 -8.80 -13.31
N GLY A 80 0.60 -9.94 -13.21
CA GLY A 80 0.07 -11.28 -13.43
C GLY A 80 -0.68 -11.51 -14.75
N LYS A 81 0.02 -11.96 -15.81
CA LYS A 81 -0.63 -12.69 -16.91
C LYS A 81 -0.87 -14.14 -16.49
N LYS A 82 -2.00 -14.36 -15.81
CA LYS A 82 -2.42 -15.60 -15.11
C LYS A 82 -2.37 -16.90 -15.93
N TRP A 83 -2.29 -16.84 -17.26
CA TRP A 83 -2.42 -17.98 -18.15
C TRP A 83 -1.12 -18.79 -18.38
N LEU A 84 0.06 -18.24 -18.06
CA LEU A 84 1.34 -18.87 -18.42
C LEU A 84 1.72 -20.07 -17.53
N LEU A 85 1.13 -20.25 -16.35
CA LEU A 85 1.49 -21.32 -15.41
C LEU A 85 0.25 -22.03 -14.81
N LEU A 86 -0.67 -22.48 -15.67
CA LEU A 86 -1.80 -23.32 -15.22
C LEU A 86 -1.33 -24.67 -14.64
N GLU A 87 -0.15 -25.14 -15.01
CA GLU A 87 0.32 -26.47 -14.60
C GLU A 87 0.74 -26.48 -13.11
N PRO A 88 0.11 -27.30 -12.26
CA PRO A 88 0.35 -27.30 -10.81
C PRO A 88 1.80 -27.67 -10.44
N ARG A 89 2.49 -28.40 -11.33
CA ARG A 89 3.91 -28.76 -11.17
C ARG A 89 4.79 -27.51 -11.09
N TRP A 90 4.53 -26.52 -11.92
CA TRP A 90 5.35 -25.30 -11.99
C TRP A 90 5.08 -24.37 -10.82
N LYS A 91 3.83 -24.30 -10.35
CA LYS A 91 3.48 -23.59 -9.11
C LYS A 91 4.21 -24.19 -7.90
N THR A 92 4.23 -25.52 -7.79
CA THR A 92 4.92 -26.21 -6.69
C THR A 92 6.43 -25.99 -6.74
N ALA A 93 7.03 -26.02 -7.93
CA ALA A 93 8.45 -25.75 -8.11
C ALA A 93 8.79 -24.29 -7.75
N ALA A 94 7.99 -23.33 -8.20
CA ALA A 94 8.14 -21.91 -7.87
C ALA A 94 8.05 -21.65 -6.36
N GLN A 95 7.09 -22.30 -5.68
CA GLN A 95 6.95 -22.19 -4.22
C GLN A 95 8.19 -22.73 -3.48
N LYS A 96 8.73 -23.89 -3.88
CA LYS A 96 9.96 -24.44 -3.29
C LYS A 96 11.15 -23.51 -3.51
N ASN A 97 11.27 -22.94 -4.71
CA ASN A 97 12.31 -21.96 -5.03
C ASN A 97 12.17 -20.69 -4.17
N ALA A 98 10.95 -20.22 -3.93
CA ALA A 98 10.70 -19.06 -3.07
C ALA A 98 11.22 -19.27 -1.65
N PHE A 99 10.95 -20.43 -1.03
CA PHE A 99 11.48 -20.75 0.30
C PHE A 99 13.01 -20.86 0.32
N ALA A 100 13.61 -21.45 -0.72
CA ALA A 100 15.08 -21.49 -0.85
C ALA A 100 15.71 -20.10 -1.05
N LEU A 101 14.96 -19.14 -1.61
CA LEU A 101 15.41 -17.75 -1.75
C LEU A 101 15.28 -16.95 -0.46
N ILE A 102 14.27 -17.23 0.37
CA ILE A 102 14.17 -16.67 1.73
C ILE A 102 15.42 -17.04 2.53
N SER A 103 15.85 -18.31 2.51
CA SER A 103 17.04 -18.74 3.25
C SER A 103 18.33 -18.08 2.76
N ARG A 104 18.35 -17.58 1.52
CA ARG A 104 19.46 -16.82 0.92
C ARG A 104 19.31 -15.31 1.09
N GLN A 105 18.34 -14.85 1.89
CA GLN A 105 18.02 -13.43 2.11
C GLN A 105 17.69 -12.64 0.83
N ARG A 106 17.23 -13.34 -0.22
CA ARG A 106 16.80 -12.72 -1.49
C ARG A 106 15.28 -12.54 -1.48
N PHE A 107 14.80 -11.63 -0.64
CA PHE A 107 13.37 -11.49 -0.34
C PHE A 107 12.54 -10.98 -1.52
N CYS A 108 13.04 -10.02 -2.30
CA CYS A 108 12.35 -9.55 -3.51
C CYS A 108 12.10 -10.71 -4.48
N PHE A 109 13.11 -11.52 -4.78
CA PHE A 109 12.92 -12.70 -5.62
C PHE A 109 11.96 -13.72 -5.00
N ALA A 110 12.07 -13.97 -3.69
CA ALA A 110 11.14 -14.88 -3.03
C ALA A 110 9.68 -14.42 -3.21
N ALA A 111 9.40 -13.12 -3.03
CA ALA A 111 8.08 -12.56 -3.28
C ALA A 111 7.63 -12.75 -4.75
N SER A 112 8.50 -12.48 -5.73
CA SER A 112 8.22 -12.75 -7.15
C SER A 112 7.86 -14.21 -7.42
N PHE A 113 8.59 -15.17 -6.83
CA PHE A 113 8.32 -16.60 -6.98
C PHE A 113 7.04 -17.06 -6.26
N PHE A 114 6.67 -16.44 -5.13
CA PHE A 114 5.37 -16.68 -4.50
C PHE A 114 4.21 -16.16 -5.33
N LEU A 115 4.35 -14.98 -5.94
CA LEU A 115 3.38 -14.44 -6.89
C LEU A 115 3.25 -15.36 -8.11
N LEU A 116 4.37 -15.85 -8.63
CA LEU A 116 4.42 -16.83 -9.72
C LEU A 116 3.72 -18.16 -9.35
N ALA A 117 3.82 -18.57 -8.09
CA ALA A 117 3.16 -19.75 -7.54
C ALA A 117 1.67 -19.54 -7.21
N ASP A 118 1.10 -18.35 -7.48
CA ASP A 118 -0.28 -17.98 -7.13
C ASP A 118 -0.54 -17.98 -5.61
N ARG A 119 0.50 -17.68 -4.83
CA ARG A 119 0.51 -17.64 -3.36
C ARG A 119 0.67 -16.19 -2.88
N LEU A 120 -0.37 -15.37 -3.13
CA LEU A 120 -0.35 -13.95 -2.80
C LEU A 120 -0.05 -13.68 -1.31
N GLN A 121 -0.68 -14.42 -0.40
CA GLN A 121 -0.49 -14.22 1.04
C GLN A 121 0.99 -14.37 1.47
N ASP A 122 1.69 -15.37 0.92
CA ASP A 122 3.09 -15.61 1.28
C ASP A 122 3.99 -14.49 0.72
N ALA A 123 3.73 -14.03 -0.51
CA ALA A 123 4.43 -12.89 -1.09
C ALA A 123 4.24 -11.60 -0.26
N VAL A 124 3.00 -11.34 0.15
CA VAL A 124 2.63 -10.19 0.98
C VAL A 124 3.31 -10.23 2.34
N ASN A 125 3.37 -11.41 2.97
CA ASN A 125 4.09 -11.58 4.22
C ASN A 125 5.59 -11.29 4.06
N VAL A 126 6.20 -11.77 2.97
CA VAL A 126 7.61 -11.46 2.64
C VAL A 126 7.84 -9.95 2.50
N CYS A 127 6.95 -9.26 1.79
CA CYS A 127 7.05 -7.81 1.62
C CYS A 127 6.86 -7.05 2.93
N ALA A 128 5.90 -7.46 3.76
CA ALA A 128 5.56 -6.76 4.99
C ALA A 128 6.56 -6.98 6.13
N HIS A 129 7.12 -8.20 6.26
CA HIS A 129 7.93 -8.58 7.42
C HIS A 129 9.43 -8.77 7.14
N GLN A 130 9.83 -9.13 5.91
CA GLN A 130 11.23 -9.35 5.56
C GLN A 130 11.81 -8.17 4.78
N LEU A 131 11.01 -7.53 3.93
CA LEU A 131 11.41 -6.29 3.23
C LEU A 131 11.07 -5.02 4.04
N ASP A 132 10.32 -5.14 5.13
CA ASP A 132 9.82 -4.02 5.94
C ASP A 132 9.11 -2.93 5.11
N ASP A 133 8.50 -3.30 3.98
CA ASP A 133 7.78 -2.41 3.09
C ASP A 133 6.31 -2.82 2.99
N TRP A 134 5.53 -2.40 3.98
CA TRP A 134 4.08 -2.63 4.00
C TRP A 134 3.36 -1.91 2.84
N GLN A 135 3.91 -0.80 2.33
CA GLN A 135 3.31 -0.08 1.19
C GLN A 135 3.46 -0.89 -0.09
N LEU A 136 4.61 -1.57 -0.26
CA LEU A 136 4.83 -2.53 -1.34
C LEU A 136 3.84 -3.69 -1.24
N ALA A 137 3.67 -4.23 -0.03
CA ALA A 137 2.71 -5.29 0.23
C ALA A 137 1.27 -4.86 -0.16
N VAL A 138 0.85 -3.65 0.21
CA VAL A 138 -0.46 -3.09 -0.19
C VAL A 138 -0.56 -2.92 -1.71
N ALA A 139 0.44 -2.32 -2.36
CA ALA A 139 0.43 -2.10 -3.81
C ALA A 139 0.29 -3.40 -4.60
N ILE A 140 1.07 -4.42 -4.25
CA ILE A 140 1.01 -5.76 -4.86
C ILE A 140 -0.36 -6.39 -4.66
N THR A 141 -0.89 -6.36 -3.43
CA THR A 141 -2.18 -6.98 -3.10
C THR A 141 -3.32 -6.32 -3.88
N ARG A 142 -3.35 -4.98 -3.90
CA ARG A 142 -4.37 -4.22 -4.63
C ARG A 142 -4.27 -4.44 -6.15
N ALA A 143 -3.07 -4.55 -6.71
CA ALA A 143 -2.89 -4.86 -8.12
C ALA A 143 -3.32 -6.29 -8.47
N TYR A 144 -3.08 -7.25 -7.58
CA TYR A 144 -3.35 -8.67 -7.81
C TYR A 144 -4.84 -9.03 -7.63
N GLU A 145 -5.40 -8.81 -6.44
CA GLU A 145 -6.80 -9.18 -6.10
C GLU A 145 -7.79 -7.99 -6.14
N GLY A 146 -7.30 -6.75 -6.01
CA GLY A 146 -8.15 -5.56 -5.88
C GLY A 146 -8.54 -5.26 -4.43
N ASP A 147 -9.34 -4.21 -4.22
CA ASP A 147 -9.62 -3.67 -2.87
C ASP A 147 -10.54 -4.56 -2.02
N GLN A 148 -11.33 -5.40 -2.66
CA GLN A 148 -12.27 -6.30 -1.95
C GLN A 148 -11.65 -7.64 -1.55
N GLY A 149 -10.36 -7.84 -1.86
CA GLY A 149 -9.68 -9.08 -1.63
C GLY A 149 -9.45 -9.40 -0.14
N PRO A 150 -9.45 -10.70 0.24
CA PRO A 150 -9.27 -11.12 1.63
C PRO A 150 -7.83 -10.90 2.14
N VAL A 151 -6.83 -10.98 1.26
CA VAL A 151 -5.41 -10.80 1.65
C VAL A 151 -5.16 -9.35 2.05
N LEU A 152 -5.75 -8.39 1.36
CA LEU A 152 -5.64 -6.96 1.68
C LEU A 152 -6.26 -6.67 3.05
N LYS A 153 -7.46 -7.18 3.30
CA LYS A 153 -8.14 -7.02 4.60
C LYS A 153 -7.32 -7.62 5.74
N LYS A 154 -6.70 -8.78 5.51
CA LYS A 154 -5.82 -9.42 6.49
C LYS A 154 -4.56 -8.58 6.75
N LEU A 155 -3.87 -8.15 5.69
CA LEU A 155 -2.69 -7.29 5.79
C LEU A 155 -2.98 -5.99 6.56
N ILE A 156 -4.11 -5.35 6.27
CA ILE A 156 -4.52 -4.13 6.95
C ILE A 156 -4.77 -4.40 8.44
N ASN A 157 -5.51 -5.46 8.78
CA ASN A 157 -5.83 -5.77 10.17
C ASN A 157 -4.61 -6.17 11.00
N GLU A 158 -3.65 -6.88 10.41
CA GLU A 158 -2.51 -7.44 11.14
C GLU A 158 -1.32 -6.47 11.18
N VAL A 159 -1.04 -5.77 10.09
CA VAL A 159 0.17 -4.95 9.95
C VAL A 159 -0.17 -3.45 9.99
N VAL A 160 -1.03 -2.98 9.08
CA VAL A 160 -1.21 -1.54 8.85
C VAL A 160 -1.97 -0.86 10.00
N LEU A 161 -2.97 -1.51 10.58
CA LEU A 161 -3.67 -0.98 11.75
C LEU A 161 -2.73 -0.85 12.96
N SER A 162 -1.95 -1.89 13.26
CA SER A 162 -0.95 -1.83 14.34
C SER A 162 0.03 -0.67 14.13
N LEU A 163 0.46 -0.46 12.88
CA LEU A 163 1.31 0.65 12.48
C LEU A 163 0.61 2.02 12.66
N CYS A 164 -0.65 2.17 12.27
CA CYS A 164 -1.34 3.47 12.39
C CYS A 164 -1.59 3.86 13.84
N PHE A 165 -1.90 2.88 14.71
CA PHE A 165 -2.07 3.14 16.14
C PHE A 165 -0.77 3.45 16.85
N SER A 166 0.30 2.69 16.59
CA SER A 166 1.62 2.95 17.19
C SER A 166 2.19 4.32 16.79
N ASN A 167 1.97 4.74 15.53
CA ASN A 167 2.46 6.01 15.00
C ASN A 167 1.50 7.19 15.18
N GLY A 168 0.25 6.93 15.61
CA GLY A 168 -0.79 7.96 15.72
C GLY A 168 -1.17 8.64 14.40
N ASN A 169 -1.02 7.95 13.26
CA ASN A 169 -1.35 8.50 11.95
C ASN A 169 -2.86 8.36 11.68
N GLN A 170 -3.59 9.46 11.87
CA GLN A 170 -5.05 9.54 11.76
C GLN A 170 -5.54 9.28 10.34
N TRP A 171 -4.83 9.80 9.34
CA TRP A 171 -5.19 9.60 7.94
C TRP A 171 -5.08 8.11 7.57
N LEU A 172 -3.97 7.47 7.94
CA LEU A 172 -3.78 6.05 7.67
C LEU A 172 -4.83 5.19 8.40
N MET A 173 -5.15 5.55 9.64
CA MET A 173 -6.21 4.90 10.41
C MET A 173 -7.58 5.03 9.74
N SER A 174 -7.93 6.24 9.27
CA SER A 174 -9.15 6.49 8.50
C SER A 174 -9.20 5.66 7.22
N TRP A 175 -8.09 5.63 6.47
CA TRP A 175 -7.95 4.83 5.26
C TRP A 175 -8.14 3.34 5.54
N CYS A 176 -7.50 2.79 6.57
CA CYS A 176 -7.68 1.38 6.95
C CYS A 176 -9.15 1.06 7.24
N PHE A 177 -9.84 1.88 8.03
CA PHE A 177 -11.27 1.68 8.30
C PHE A 177 -12.14 1.81 7.05
N HIS A 178 -11.78 2.69 6.12
CA HIS A 178 -12.47 2.82 4.85
C HIS A 178 -12.36 1.53 4.01
N ILE A 179 -11.15 0.98 3.85
CA ILE A 179 -10.92 -0.26 3.10
C ILE A 179 -11.59 -1.48 3.78
N ILE A 180 -11.63 -1.52 5.12
CA ILE A 180 -12.36 -2.56 5.87
C ILE A 180 -13.90 -2.41 5.69
N GLY A 181 -14.39 -1.26 5.23
CA GLY A 181 -15.81 -0.96 5.03
C GLY A 181 -16.49 -0.33 6.25
N LYS A 182 -15.74 0.02 7.30
CA LYS A 182 -16.24 0.68 8.51
C LYS A 182 -16.24 2.20 8.34
N THR A 183 -17.03 2.71 7.41
CA THR A 183 -17.04 4.14 7.02
C THR A 183 -17.30 5.13 8.16
N LYS A 184 -18.15 4.77 9.13
CA LYS A 184 -18.39 5.60 10.32
C LYS A 184 -17.13 5.78 11.16
N LEU A 185 -16.40 4.69 11.40
CA LEU A 185 -15.11 4.73 12.11
C LEU A 185 -14.05 5.47 11.31
N ALA A 186 -14.02 5.30 9.99
CA ALA A 186 -13.12 6.04 9.11
C ALA A 186 -13.31 7.56 9.27
N ASN A 187 -14.55 8.03 9.25
CA ASN A 187 -14.85 9.46 9.40
C ASN A 187 -14.52 9.97 10.81
N LEU A 188 -14.85 9.20 11.85
CA LEU A 188 -14.53 9.54 13.23
C LEU A 188 -13.01 9.61 13.46
N ALA A 189 -12.27 8.62 12.99
CA ALA A 189 -10.80 8.57 13.07
C ALA A 189 -10.12 9.78 12.40
N PHE A 190 -10.79 10.34 11.40
CA PHE A 190 -10.29 11.49 10.66
C PHE A 190 -10.60 12.83 11.38
N ILE A 191 -11.83 12.99 11.89
CA ILE A 191 -12.29 14.25 12.50
C ILE A 191 -11.80 14.40 13.94
N VAL A 192 -11.93 13.32 14.70
CA VAL A 192 -11.62 13.27 16.12
C VAL A 192 -10.15 12.94 16.21
N GLY A 193 -9.30 13.96 16.44
CA GLY A 193 -7.85 13.77 16.50
C GLY A 193 -7.45 12.58 17.40
N TYR A 194 -6.36 11.90 17.05
CA TYR A 194 -5.90 10.62 17.61
C TYR A 194 -6.01 10.52 19.14
N ASN A 195 -5.54 11.54 19.89
CA ASN A 195 -5.59 11.52 21.36
C ASN A 195 -7.04 11.50 21.88
N CYS A 196 -7.94 12.25 21.24
CA CYS A 196 -9.37 12.27 21.58
C CYS A 196 -10.05 10.97 21.11
N PHE A 197 -9.67 10.43 19.95
CA PHE A 197 -10.15 9.14 19.45
C PHE A 197 -9.82 7.99 20.42
N ILE A 198 -8.59 7.97 20.96
CA ILE A 198 -8.12 6.94 21.90
C ILE A 198 -8.60 7.18 23.33
N ASN A 199 -8.75 8.42 23.79
CA ASN A 199 -9.06 8.71 25.21
C ASN A 199 -10.55 8.96 25.46
N GLU A 200 -11.20 9.80 24.65
CA GLU A 200 -12.59 10.21 24.90
C GLU A 200 -13.58 9.26 24.23
N PHE A 201 -13.27 8.85 23.00
CA PHE A 201 -14.14 7.94 22.24
C PHE A 201 -13.84 6.46 22.51
N ARG A 202 -12.83 6.13 23.34
CA ARG A 202 -12.49 4.75 23.69
C ARG A 202 -13.71 3.96 24.11
N LEU A 203 -14.47 4.48 25.08
CA LEU A 203 -15.61 3.77 25.66
C LEU A 203 -16.77 3.68 24.66
N VAL A 204 -17.06 4.76 23.93
CA VAL A 204 -18.16 4.77 22.95
C VAL A 204 -17.86 3.84 21.78
N ILE A 205 -16.66 3.93 21.21
CA ILE A 205 -16.21 3.08 20.11
C ILE A 205 -16.11 1.62 20.57
N TYR A 206 -15.58 1.39 21.77
CA TYR A 206 -15.49 0.05 22.34
C TYR A 206 -16.89 -0.54 22.58
N ILE A 207 -17.89 0.21 23.05
CA ILE A 207 -19.26 -0.31 23.20
C ILE A 207 -19.86 -0.74 21.84
N PHE A 208 -19.63 0.02 20.77
CA PHE A 208 -20.21 -0.29 19.44
C PHE A 208 -19.39 -1.29 18.61
N TYR A 209 -18.11 -1.46 18.93
CA TYR A 209 -17.16 -2.26 18.15
C TYR A 209 -16.26 -3.14 19.05
N GLN A 210 -16.79 -3.59 20.18
CA GLN A 210 -16.06 -4.27 21.25
C GLN A 210 -15.23 -5.44 20.72
N ASP A 211 -15.91 -6.39 20.05
CA ASP A 211 -15.28 -7.60 19.50
C ASP A 211 -14.13 -7.28 18.52
N PHE A 212 -14.29 -6.20 17.74
CA PHE A 212 -13.28 -5.78 16.78
C PHE A 212 -12.05 -5.19 17.48
N PHE A 213 -12.27 -4.31 18.46
CA PHE A 213 -11.18 -3.68 19.19
C PHE A 213 -10.49 -4.66 20.13
N ASP A 214 -11.20 -5.59 20.77
CA ASP A 214 -10.59 -6.64 21.59
C ASP A 214 -9.66 -7.54 20.77
N ALA A 215 -10.10 -7.97 19.58
CA ALA A 215 -9.26 -8.74 18.67
C ALA A 215 -8.06 -7.94 18.16
N LEU A 216 -8.20 -6.62 18.02
CA LEU A 216 -7.14 -5.72 17.57
C LEU A 216 -6.12 -5.45 18.68
N PHE A 217 -6.58 -5.08 19.87
CA PHE A 217 -5.75 -4.81 21.06
C PHE A 217 -5.06 -6.07 21.58
N ALA A 218 -5.67 -7.25 21.44
CA ALA A 218 -5.02 -8.52 21.78
C ALA A 218 -3.85 -8.87 20.86
N LYS A 219 -3.87 -8.39 19.61
CA LYS A 219 -2.82 -8.68 18.60
C LYS A 219 -1.69 -7.65 18.59
N ALA A 220 -1.98 -6.41 18.96
CA ALA A 220 -1.03 -5.34 18.88
C ALA A 220 -0.55 -4.96 20.29
N ASN A 221 0.74 -5.18 20.57
CA ASN A 221 1.43 -4.59 21.73
C ASN A 221 1.47 -3.06 21.52
N LEU A 222 0.34 -2.41 21.80
CA LEU A 222 0.05 -1.03 21.48
C LEU A 222 0.65 -0.10 22.53
N GLU A 223 1.97 -0.06 22.60
CA GLU A 223 2.65 1.07 23.22
C GLU A 223 2.67 2.23 22.23
N PHE A 224 1.83 3.23 22.50
CA PHE A 224 1.87 4.49 21.76
C PHE A 224 3.26 5.11 21.93
N ASN A 225 3.99 5.24 20.83
CA ASN A 225 5.30 5.86 20.84
C ASN A 225 5.22 7.22 20.12
N PRO A 226 5.12 8.34 20.86
CA PRO A 226 5.00 9.67 20.26
C PRO A 226 6.24 10.07 19.45
N ALA A 227 7.41 9.47 19.71
CA ALA A 227 8.63 9.70 18.94
C ALA A 227 8.64 8.94 17.60
N LYS A 228 7.87 7.84 17.48
CA LYS A 228 7.58 7.16 16.21
C LYS A 228 6.39 7.76 15.48
N ARG A 229 5.88 8.92 15.89
CA ARG A 229 4.91 9.67 15.09
C ARG A 229 5.57 9.95 13.75
N ILE A 230 5.36 9.03 12.80
CA ILE A 230 6.02 9.14 11.52
C ILE A 230 5.48 10.45 11.00
N ILE A 231 6.38 11.42 10.86
CA ILE A 231 6.19 12.62 10.05
C ILE A 231 6.19 12.12 8.59
N SER A 232 5.44 11.06 8.29
CA SER A 232 5.16 10.60 6.95
C SER A 232 4.02 11.50 6.53
N ARG A 233 4.40 12.67 6.03
CA ARG A 233 3.64 13.27 4.95
C ARG A 233 3.63 12.25 3.81
N ILE A 234 2.71 11.30 3.89
CA ILE A 234 2.36 10.44 2.76
C ILE A 234 1.65 11.39 1.80
N GLY A 235 2.44 12.02 0.94
CA GLY A 235 2.03 13.09 0.04
C GLY A 235 1.93 14.50 0.66
N PRO A 236 1.94 15.54 -0.20
CA PRO A 236 2.24 16.93 0.18
C PRO A 236 1.11 17.69 0.89
N LEU A 237 -0.07 17.10 1.03
CA LEU A 237 -1.23 17.66 1.72
C LEU A 237 -1.93 16.49 2.39
N ASP A 238 -2.32 16.64 3.65
CA ASP A 238 -3.21 15.70 4.31
C ASP A 238 -4.38 15.35 3.37
N PHE A 239 -4.38 14.12 2.86
CA PHE A 239 -5.36 13.59 1.90
C PHE A 239 -6.73 13.30 2.53
N SER A 240 -6.92 13.74 3.78
CA SER A 240 -8.16 14.29 4.37
C SER A 240 -9.27 14.54 3.35
N LEU A 241 -8.99 15.45 2.41
CA LEU A 241 -9.96 15.96 1.46
C LEU A 241 -10.34 14.93 0.39
N VAL A 242 -9.46 14.00 0.02
CA VAL A 242 -9.73 12.99 -1.01
C VAL A 242 -10.56 11.84 -0.44
N VAL A 243 -10.29 11.43 0.80
CA VAL A 243 -11.13 10.44 1.50
C VAL A 243 -12.52 11.03 1.76
N ILE A 244 -12.60 12.27 2.26
CA ILE A 244 -13.88 12.97 2.44
C ILE A 244 -14.59 13.14 1.09
N TYR A 245 -13.89 13.60 0.04
CA TYR A 245 -14.47 13.78 -1.29
C TYR A 245 -14.98 12.47 -1.89
N SER A 246 -14.21 11.37 -1.79
CA SER A 246 -14.62 10.06 -2.27
C SER A 246 -15.83 9.52 -1.50
N SER A 247 -15.87 9.71 -0.18
CA SER A 247 -17.00 9.30 0.66
C SER A 247 -18.26 10.15 0.43
N ILE A 248 -18.10 11.44 0.13
CA ILE A 248 -19.19 12.32 -0.31
C ILE A 248 -19.69 11.87 -1.68
N ASN A 249 -18.81 11.65 -2.66
CA ASN A 249 -19.19 11.21 -4.01
C ASN A 249 -19.85 9.82 -4.02
N SER A 250 -19.43 8.89 -3.17
CA SER A 250 -20.04 7.56 -3.10
C SER A 250 -21.45 7.58 -2.50
N LYS A 251 -21.80 8.64 -1.76
CA LYS A 251 -23.12 8.83 -1.13
C LYS A 251 -24.02 9.81 -1.85
N SER A 252 -23.46 10.76 -2.62
CA SER A 252 -24.25 11.70 -3.40
C SER A 252 -24.68 11.06 -4.72
N SER A 253 -25.89 10.53 -4.77
CA SER A 253 -26.60 10.23 -6.02
C SER A 253 -27.13 11.49 -6.73
N SER A 254 -26.78 12.69 -6.24
CA SER A 254 -27.12 13.99 -6.81
C SER A 254 -25.87 14.79 -7.19
N ASP A 255 -25.95 15.50 -8.34
CA ASP A 255 -24.95 16.42 -8.87
C ASP A 255 -24.79 17.66 -7.98
N VAL A 256 -24.11 17.49 -6.84
CA VAL A 256 -23.70 18.61 -5.99
C VAL A 256 -22.53 19.32 -6.66
N SER A 257 -22.68 20.62 -6.94
CA SER A 257 -21.67 21.42 -7.65
C SER A 257 -20.38 21.54 -6.84
N TRP A 258 -19.25 21.69 -7.54
CA TRP A 258 -17.91 21.73 -6.91
C TRP A 258 -17.79 22.79 -5.81
N ASN A 259 -18.48 23.92 -5.96
CA ASN A 259 -18.50 25.00 -4.97
C ASN A 259 -19.18 24.61 -3.64
N GLN A 260 -20.22 23.77 -3.69
CA GLN A 260 -20.90 23.27 -2.49
C GLN A 260 -20.07 22.20 -1.79
N LYS A 261 -19.37 21.34 -2.54
CA LYS A 261 -18.45 20.34 -1.99
C LYS A 261 -17.25 21.00 -1.29
N ARG A 262 -16.78 22.15 -1.79
CA ARG A 262 -15.68 22.91 -1.21
C ARG A 262 -16.00 23.51 0.16
N LEU A 263 -17.25 23.93 0.39
CA LEU A 263 -17.68 24.51 1.68
C LEU A 263 -17.79 23.48 2.82
N LEU A 264 -17.84 22.19 2.50
CA LEU A 264 -17.84 21.10 3.49
C LEU A 264 -16.42 20.70 3.93
N LEU A 265 -15.39 21.24 3.26
CA LEU A 265 -13.99 20.86 3.40
C LEU A 265 -13.15 21.93 4.14
N PHE A 266 -13.76 23.07 4.47
CA PHE A 266 -13.19 24.20 5.21
C PHE A 266 -14.15 24.60 6.34
#